data_AF-A0A946GFT7-F1
#
_entry.id   AF-A0A946GFT7-F1
#
_cell.length_a   1.000
_cell.length_b   1.000
_cell.length_c   1.000
_cell.angle_alpha   90.00
_cell.angle_beta   90.00
_cell.angle_gamma   90.00
#
_symmetry.space_group_name_H-M   'P 1'
#
loop_
_entity.id
_entity.type
_entity.pdbx_description
1 polymer ?
#
loop_
_entity_poly.entity_id
_entity_poly.type
_entity_poly.pdbx_seq_one_letter_code
_entity_poly.pdbx_strand_id
1 'polypeptide(L)'
;MGLKFAILPDWHMQRVAKMAEFTRHVTKPNDRVAQIGDNDSGRFFKFGGEACLDHSGLLGAIAGVFGDLSFATTTETRIIRELVAGTQVSGYGENTAEGRFIEPPLEKQDWWETTETIITPPDKLVLENLDAVAYPDFGLYIWRSDRFFLSVRCGPVGQNGNGGHAHNDQLAIELNIDGEDWIVDPGSYLYTPSTDKRDAYRSVHAHAAPKLGNKEPSRLDLGLFRLQDNARARCLSFTEDTFEGVHEGYGEPLYRRVEITDGQIRIIDGVTSHQATPQPVTVASAAELKELWSLDVAFSPGYGTVED
;
A
#
# COMPACT_ATOMS: atom_id res chain seq x y z
N MET A 1 43.91 -1.66 -16.15
CA MET A 1 43.78 -1.54 -14.69
C MET A 1 42.31 -1.26 -14.42
N GLY A 2 41.51 -2.31 -14.26
CA GLY A 2 40.06 -2.18 -14.13
C GLY A 2 39.75 -1.47 -12.82
N LEU A 3 39.10 -0.31 -12.90
CA LEU A 3 38.55 0.36 -11.72
C LEU A 3 37.56 -0.60 -11.08
N LYS A 4 37.97 -1.25 -9.97
CA LYS A 4 37.02 -1.89 -9.05
C LYS A 4 36.21 -0.77 -8.41
N PHE A 5 35.16 -0.33 -9.09
CA PHE A 5 34.07 0.42 -8.47
C PHE A 5 33.24 -0.54 -7.61
N ALA A 6 33.85 -1.15 -6.60
CA ALA A 6 33.09 -1.63 -5.45
C ALA A 6 32.99 -0.46 -4.47
N ILE A 7 32.29 0.62 -4.86
CA ILE A 7 32.07 1.75 -3.95
C ILE A 7 31.05 1.37 -2.87
N LEU A 8 30.17 0.41 -3.15
CA LEU A 8 29.08 0.02 -2.27
C LEU A 8 29.22 -1.46 -1.87
N PRO A 9 29.02 -1.81 -0.58
CA PRO A 9 29.05 -3.20 -0.12
C PRO A 9 27.94 -4.06 -0.74
N ASP A 10 28.14 -5.37 -0.80
CA ASP A 10 27.15 -6.32 -1.34
C ASP A 10 25.78 -6.21 -0.66
N TRP A 11 25.74 -6.01 0.66
CA TRP A 11 24.48 -5.84 1.40
C TRP A 11 23.68 -4.62 0.91
N HIS A 12 24.35 -3.57 0.45
CA HIS A 12 23.70 -2.37 -0.07
C HIS A 12 23.05 -2.70 -1.42
N MET A 13 23.77 -3.39 -2.29
CA MET A 13 23.24 -3.81 -3.59
C MET A 13 22.09 -4.79 -3.46
N GLN A 14 22.14 -5.71 -2.49
CA GLN A 14 21.00 -6.56 -2.15
C GLN A 14 19.75 -5.75 -1.78
N ARG A 15 19.89 -4.66 -1.01
CA ARG A 15 18.75 -3.77 -0.71
C ARG A 15 18.21 -3.05 -1.94
N VAL A 16 19.07 -2.64 -2.88
CA VAL A 16 18.63 -2.04 -4.14
C VAL A 16 17.82 -3.04 -4.98
N ALA A 17 18.26 -4.31 -5.05
CA ALA A 17 17.48 -5.35 -5.72
C ALA A 17 16.10 -5.57 -5.06
N LYS A 18 16.07 -5.65 -3.71
CA LYS A 18 14.82 -5.75 -2.93
C LYS A 18 13.89 -4.55 -3.11
N MET A 19 14.44 -3.34 -3.33
CA MET A 19 13.66 -2.15 -3.62
C MET A 19 12.94 -2.27 -4.97
N ALA A 20 13.59 -2.84 -5.99
CA ALA A 20 12.96 -3.11 -7.27
C ALA A 20 11.81 -4.11 -7.12
N GLU A 21 12.05 -5.18 -6.38
CA GLU A 21 11.05 -6.21 -6.06
C GLU A 21 9.84 -5.64 -5.32
N PHE A 22 10.05 -4.90 -4.22
CA PHE A 22 8.98 -4.19 -3.51
C PHE A 22 8.21 -3.27 -4.44
N THR A 23 8.92 -2.45 -5.23
CA THR A 23 8.29 -1.52 -6.17
C THR A 23 7.39 -2.26 -7.16
N ARG A 24 7.84 -3.39 -7.74
CA ARG A 24 7.01 -4.22 -8.63
C ARG A 24 5.77 -4.77 -7.93
N HIS A 25 5.91 -5.20 -6.68
CA HIS A 25 4.80 -5.77 -5.94
C HIS A 25 3.74 -4.75 -5.56
N VAL A 26 4.11 -3.47 -5.39
CA VAL A 26 3.15 -2.39 -5.14
C VAL A 26 2.67 -1.70 -6.42
N THR A 27 3.22 -2.04 -7.59
CA THR A 27 2.72 -1.53 -8.88
C THR A 27 1.41 -2.22 -9.25
N LYS A 28 0.39 -1.40 -9.50
CA LYS A 28 -0.97 -1.79 -9.89
C LYS A 28 -1.03 -2.06 -11.40
N PRO A 29 -2.10 -2.72 -11.89
CA PRO A 29 -2.32 -2.96 -13.33
C PRO A 29 -2.30 -1.71 -14.23
N ASN A 30 -2.47 -0.51 -13.67
CA ASN A 30 -2.38 0.76 -14.41
C ASN A 30 -1.00 1.43 -14.34
N ASP A 31 0.05 0.69 -13.99
CA ASP A 31 1.45 1.13 -13.87
C ASP A 31 1.71 2.18 -12.75
N ARG A 32 0.69 2.55 -11.96
CA ARG A 32 0.86 3.38 -10.77
C ARG A 32 1.16 2.51 -9.56
N VAL A 33 2.04 2.96 -8.67
CA VAL A 33 2.23 2.30 -7.37
C VAL A 33 1.07 2.62 -6.42
N ALA A 34 0.80 1.72 -5.48
CA ALA A 34 -0.07 2.01 -4.33
C ALA A 34 0.53 3.14 -3.48
N GLN A 35 -0.33 4.06 -3.05
CA GLN A 35 -0.01 5.21 -2.24
C GLN A 35 -0.20 4.84 -0.75
N ILE A 36 0.83 5.08 0.07
CA ILE A 36 0.79 4.79 1.51
C ILE A 36 1.43 5.93 2.26
N GLY A 37 0.66 6.57 3.13
CA GLY A 37 1.11 7.74 3.86
C GLY A 37 1.48 8.88 2.92
N ASP A 38 2.57 9.58 3.23
CA ASP A 38 2.97 10.73 2.41
C ASP A 38 3.67 10.36 1.09
N ASN A 39 3.43 11.17 0.05
CA ASN A 39 4.12 11.05 -1.23
C ASN A 39 4.73 12.39 -1.70
N ASP A 40 6.03 12.34 -1.97
CA ASP A 40 6.83 13.42 -2.54
C ASP A 40 7.38 13.07 -3.94
N SER A 41 6.86 12.00 -4.54
CA SER A 41 7.28 11.25 -5.74
C SER A 41 8.61 10.51 -5.63
N GLY A 42 9.41 10.70 -4.58
CA GLY A 42 10.71 10.03 -4.40
C GLY A 42 11.76 10.27 -5.51
N ARG A 43 11.46 11.09 -6.52
CA ARG A 43 12.32 11.33 -7.69
C ARG A 43 13.18 12.57 -7.50
N PHE A 44 14.49 12.35 -7.34
CA PHE A 44 15.46 13.43 -7.32
C PHE A 44 15.71 14.04 -8.72
N PHE A 45 15.74 13.20 -9.75
CA PHE A 45 15.83 13.62 -11.14
C PHE A 45 14.60 13.15 -11.92
N LYS A 46 13.97 14.05 -12.67
CA LYS A 46 12.82 13.76 -13.55
C LYS A 46 13.29 13.94 -14.99
N PHE A 47 13.52 12.83 -15.69
CA PHE A 47 14.01 12.84 -17.08
C PHE A 47 12.88 12.66 -18.11
N GLY A 48 11.69 12.27 -17.67
CA GLY A 48 10.47 12.20 -18.47
C GLY A 48 9.29 12.94 -17.83
N GLY A 49 8.12 12.74 -18.44
CA GLY A 49 6.84 13.30 -17.99
C GLY A 49 5.98 12.30 -17.23
N GLU A 50 6.58 11.29 -16.60
CA GLU A 50 5.87 10.21 -15.94
C GLU A 50 5.03 10.74 -14.76
N ALA A 51 3.81 10.23 -14.61
CA ALA A 51 2.89 10.59 -13.53
C ALA A 51 3.53 10.35 -12.15
N CYS A 52 3.09 11.04 -11.10
CA CYS A 52 3.75 11.02 -9.78
C CYS A 52 3.94 9.62 -9.16
N LEU A 53 3.03 8.68 -9.44
CA LEU A 53 3.03 7.30 -8.94
C LEU A 53 3.64 6.29 -9.93
N ASP A 54 4.10 6.72 -11.10
CA ASP A 54 4.73 5.85 -12.08
C ASP A 54 6.19 5.58 -11.69
N HIS A 55 6.50 4.41 -11.14
CA HIS A 55 7.86 4.09 -10.71
C HIS A 55 8.67 3.35 -11.80
N SER A 56 8.24 3.36 -13.06
CA SER A 56 8.95 2.71 -14.17
C SER A 56 10.39 3.24 -14.33
N GLY A 57 10.60 4.56 -14.18
CA GLY A 57 11.95 5.16 -14.22
C GLY A 57 12.86 4.68 -13.09
N LEU A 58 12.33 4.46 -11.89
CA LEU A 58 13.08 3.89 -10.76
C LEU A 58 13.49 2.44 -11.06
N LEU A 59 12.54 1.61 -11.52
CA LEU A 59 12.82 0.24 -11.93
C LEU A 59 13.84 0.20 -13.07
N GLY A 60 13.70 1.08 -14.05
CA GLY A 60 14.61 1.25 -15.17
C GLY A 60 16.02 1.64 -14.72
N ALA A 61 16.14 2.54 -13.74
CA ALA A 61 17.43 2.90 -13.15
C ALA A 61 18.10 1.69 -12.47
N ILE A 62 17.37 0.93 -11.66
CA ILE A 62 17.88 -0.27 -10.98
C ILE A 62 18.28 -1.33 -12.01
N ALA A 63 17.46 -1.57 -13.02
CA ALA A 63 17.75 -2.46 -14.15
C ALA A 63 19.05 -2.09 -14.87
N GLY A 64 19.35 -0.79 -14.98
CA GLY A 64 20.61 -0.30 -15.53
C GLY A 64 21.84 -0.73 -14.73
N VAL A 65 21.73 -0.78 -13.40
CA VAL A 65 22.82 -1.18 -12.48
C VAL A 65 23.10 -2.68 -12.56
N PHE A 66 22.05 -3.51 -12.59
CA PHE A 66 22.18 -4.97 -12.56
C PHE A 66 22.29 -5.60 -13.95
N GLY A 67 22.00 -4.85 -15.01
CA GLY A 67 21.97 -5.39 -16.37
C GLY A 67 20.76 -6.29 -16.66
N ASP A 68 19.81 -6.38 -15.73
CA ASP A 68 18.55 -7.09 -15.91
C ASP A 68 17.66 -6.32 -16.89
N LEU A 69 17.15 -7.01 -17.91
CA LEU A 69 16.29 -6.47 -18.98
C LEU A 69 14.87 -7.00 -18.91
N SER A 70 14.48 -7.66 -17.82
CA SER A 70 13.08 -8.03 -17.58
C SER A 70 12.16 -6.80 -17.44
N PHE A 71 12.73 -5.60 -17.33
CA PHE A 71 12.04 -4.31 -17.27
C PHE A 71 11.94 -3.63 -18.63
N ALA A 72 10.87 -2.86 -18.85
CA ALA A 72 10.81 -1.92 -19.94
C ALA A 72 12.03 -0.97 -19.87
N THR A 73 12.75 -0.81 -20.98
CA THR A 73 13.93 0.04 -21.02
C THR A 73 13.50 1.51 -20.99
N THR A 74 13.78 2.21 -19.90
CA THR A 74 13.50 3.65 -19.76
C THR A 74 14.72 4.50 -20.14
N THR A 75 14.54 5.82 -20.12
CA THR A 75 15.65 6.78 -20.26
C THR A 75 16.69 6.57 -19.16
N GLU A 76 16.25 6.37 -17.92
CA GLU A 76 17.09 6.09 -16.76
C GLU A 76 17.90 4.81 -16.93
N THR A 77 17.33 3.76 -17.52
CA THR A 77 18.08 2.53 -17.81
C THR A 77 19.32 2.81 -18.63
N ARG A 78 19.20 3.65 -19.67
CA ARG A 78 20.33 4.00 -20.54
C ARG A 78 21.34 4.87 -19.81
N ILE A 79 20.87 5.92 -19.13
CA ILE A 79 21.73 6.83 -18.36
C ILE A 79 22.56 6.05 -17.33
N ILE A 80 21.91 5.19 -16.54
CA ILE A 80 22.59 4.45 -15.47
C ILE A 80 23.58 3.43 -16.06
N ARG A 81 23.25 2.74 -17.16
CA ARG A 81 24.20 1.82 -17.83
C ARG A 81 25.50 2.50 -18.26
N GLU A 82 25.37 3.69 -18.82
CA GLU A 82 26.54 4.49 -19.22
C GLU A 82 27.32 4.98 -18.00
N LEU A 83 26.64 5.41 -16.93
CA LEU A 83 27.28 5.87 -15.70
C LEU A 83 28.05 4.76 -14.96
N VAL A 84 27.54 3.53 -14.97
CA VAL A 84 28.29 2.37 -14.44
C VAL A 84 29.37 1.88 -15.41
N ALA A 85 29.54 2.54 -16.56
CA ALA A 85 30.48 2.20 -17.62
C ALA A 85 30.38 0.72 -18.06
N GLY A 86 29.16 0.18 -18.08
CA GLY A 86 28.90 -1.24 -18.34
C GLY A 86 29.35 -2.20 -17.24
N THR A 87 29.83 -1.70 -16.10
CA THR A 87 30.13 -2.51 -14.90
C THR A 87 28.82 -3.00 -14.30
N GLN A 88 28.46 -4.23 -14.60
CA GLN A 88 27.26 -4.87 -14.05
C GLN A 88 27.55 -5.41 -12.67
N VAL A 89 26.67 -5.10 -11.72
CA VAL A 89 26.70 -5.76 -10.41
C VAL A 89 26.06 -7.14 -10.56
N SER A 90 26.85 -8.19 -10.34
CA SER A 90 26.35 -9.56 -10.31
C SER A 90 25.48 -9.79 -9.09
N GLY A 91 24.37 -10.50 -9.26
CA GLY A 91 23.49 -10.87 -8.17
C GLY A 91 22.32 -9.91 -8.02
N TYR A 92 21.35 -10.01 -8.92
CA TYR A 92 19.98 -9.99 -8.43
C TYR A 92 19.95 -11.06 -7.33
N GLY A 93 19.85 -10.64 -6.08
CA GLY A 93 19.66 -11.61 -5.00
C GLY A 93 18.49 -12.51 -5.37
N GLU A 94 18.49 -13.75 -4.88
CA GLU A 94 17.27 -14.56 -4.91
C GLU A 94 16.10 -13.69 -4.44
N ASN A 95 14.95 -13.79 -5.12
CA ASN A 95 13.71 -13.13 -4.73
C ASN A 95 13.55 -13.34 -3.21
N THR A 96 13.58 -12.24 -2.45
CA THR A 96 13.49 -12.31 -0.98
C THR A 96 12.18 -11.75 -0.47
N ALA A 97 11.34 -11.23 -1.35
CA ALA A 97 9.91 -11.14 -1.08
C ALA A 97 9.37 -12.57 -1.13
N GLU A 98 9.81 -13.36 -0.16
CA GLU A 98 9.07 -14.53 0.25
C GLU A 98 7.63 -14.05 0.45
N GLY A 99 6.71 -14.61 -0.34
CA GLY A 99 5.31 -14.72 0.01
C GLY A 99 5.22 -15.47 1.34
N ARG A 100 5.58 -14.78 2.42
CA ARG A 100 5.46 -15.28 3.77
C ARG A 100 3.99 -15.20 4.08
N PHE A 101 3.30 -16.28 3.73
CA PHE A 101 2.13 -16.72 4.46
C PHE A 101 2.39 -16.42 5.93
N ILE A 102 1.60 -15.52 6.50
CA ILE A 102 1.55 -15.41 7.95
C ILE A 102 0.51 -16.45 8.36
N GLU A 103 0.96 -17.71 8.41
CA GLU A 103 0.23 -18.77 9.11
C GLU A 103 0.17 -18.37 10.60
N PRO A 104 -0.97 -18.58 11.26
CA PRO A 104 -1.48 -17.68 12.29
C PRO A 104 -0.57 -17.61 13.52
N PRO A 105 0.03 -16.45 13.85
CA PRO A 105 0.54 -16.17 15.17
C PRO A 105 -0.43 -15.21 15.85
N LEU A 106 -1.18 -15.73 16.84
CA LEU A 106 -1.87 -15.09 17.96
C LEU A 106 -3.26 -15.71 18.18
N GLU A 107 -3.69 -15.81 19.44
CA GLU A 107 -5.04 -16.28 19.80
C GLU A 107 -6.09 -15.42 19.09
N LYS A 108 -6.81 -16.03 18.15
CA LYS A 108 -8.02 -15.43 17.57
C LYS A 108 -9.04 -15.27 18.70
N GLN A 109 -9.40 -14.03 18.99
CA GLN A 109 -10.54 -13.75 19.85
C GLN A 109 -11.80 -13.80 18.99
N ASP A 110 -12.88 -14.32 19.56
CA ASP A 110 -14.20 -14.19 18.95
C ASP A 110 -14.58 -12.70 18.91
N TRP A 111 -14.95 -12.24 17.72
CA TRP A 111 -15.44 -10.89 17.46
C TRP A 111 -16.71 -10.98 16.63
N TRP A 112 -17.53 -9.93 16.72
CA TRP A 112 -18.83 -9.86 16.08
C TRP A 112 -18.76 -8.94 14.87
N GLU A 113 -19.21 -9.45 13.74
CA GLU A 113 -19.31 -8.70 12.50
C GLU A 113 -20.30 -7.55 12.66
N THR A 114 -19.89 -6.36 12.23
CA THR A 114 -20.69 -5.13 12.33
C THR A 114 -21.06 -4.59 10.97
N THR A 115 -20.19 -4.78 9.97
CA THR A 115 -20.45 -4.43 8.57
C THR A 115 -19.89 -5.49 7.65
N GLU A 116 -20.55 -5.69 6.51
CA GLU A 116 -20.06 -6.53 5.42
C GLU A 116 -20.29 -5.80 4.08
N THR A 117 -19.22 -5.60 3.33
CA THR A 117 -19.25 -5.11 1.94
C THR A 117 -18.81 -6.23 1.01
N ILE A 118 -19.59 -6.53 -0.01
CA ILE A 118 -19.28 -7.54 -1.03
C ILE A 118 -19.00 -6.81 -2.34
N ILE A 119 -17.78 -6.91 -2.84
CA ILE A 119 -17.36 -6.33 -4.11
C ILE A 119 -17.43 -7.43 -5.18
N THR A 120 -18.25 -7.20 -6.20
CA THR A 120 -18.35 -8.10 -7.36
C THR A 120 -17.57 -7.51 -8.53
N PRO A 121 -16.44 -8.12 -8.95
CA PRO A 121 -15.68 -7.65 -10.10
C PRO A 121 -16.47 -7.82 -11.42
N PRO A 122 -16.04 -7.16 -12.51
CA PRO A 122 -16.70 -7.27 -13.82
C PRO A 122 -16.79 -8.72 -14.33
N ASP A 123 -15.76 -9.53 -14.04
CA ASP A 123 -15.77 -10.97 -14.24
C ASP A 123 -14.91 -11.66 -13.17
N LYS A 124 -15.23 -12.92 -12.88
CA LYS A 124 -14.56 -13.71 -11.83
C LYS A 124 -13.10 -14.06 -12.14
N LEU A 125 -12.68 -14.03 -13.42
CA LEU A 125 -11.31 -14.42 -13.81
C LEU A 125 -10.28 -13.38 -13.35
N VAL A 126 -10.72 -12.15 -13.04
CA VAL A 126 -9.89 -11.13 -12.39
C VAL A 126 -9.25 -11.64 -11.10
N LEU A 127 -9.93 -12.53 -10.37
CA LEU A 127 -9.51 -13.05 -9.07
C LEU A 127 -8.78 -14.40 -9.15
N GLU A 128 -8.44 -14.87 -10.35
CA GLU A 128 -7.69 -16.13 -10.54
C GLU A 128 -6.18 -15.88 -10.61
N ASN A 129 -5.38 -16.85 -10.15
CA ASN A 129 -3.91 -16.84 -10.19
C ASN A 129 -3.27 -15.62 -9.50
N LEU A 130 -3.79 -15.25 -8.33
CA LEU A 130 -3.24 -14.14 -7.55
C LEU A 130 -1.94 -14.56 -6.85
N ASP A 131 -0.94 -13.70 -6.92
CA ASP A 131 0.23 -13.75 -6.05
C ASP A 131 -0.11 -13.06 -4.71
N ALA A 132 0.09 -13.78 -3.60
CA ALA A 132 -0.01 -13.21 -2.25
C ALA A 132 1.38 -12.81 -1.73
N VAL A 133 1.58 -11.53 -1.43
CA VAL A 133 2.86 -10.95 -1.00
C VAL A 133 2.68 -10.18 0.30
N ALA A 134 3.55 -10.44 1.28
CA ALA A 134 3.52 -9.77 2.57
C ALA A 134 4.83 -9.05 2.88
N TYR A 135 4.71 -7.85 3.43
CA TYR A 135 5.81 -7.06 3.99
C TYR A 135 5.49 -6.74 5.46
N PRO A 136 5.66 -7.69 6.41
CA PRO A 136 5.14 -7.54 7.77
C PRO A 136 5.85 -6.44 8.56
N ASP A 137 7.15 -6.23 8.32
CA ASP A 137 7.92 -5.16 8.96
C ASP A 137 7.46 -3.77 8.51
N PHE A 138 6.95 -3.65 7.28
CA PHE A 138 6.34 -2.43 6.76
C PHE A 138 4.86 -2.36 7.14
N GLY A 139 4.19 -3.51 7.23
CA GLY A 139 2.76 -3.68 7.45
C GLY A 139 1.93 -3.50 6.17
N LEU A 140 2.31 -4.22 5.11
CA LEU A 140 1.59 -4.21 3.84
C LEU A 140 1.37 -5.63 3.34
N TYR A 141 0.14 -5.94 2.96
CA TYR A 141 -0.31 -7.27 2.54
C TYR A 141 -1.02 -7.14 1.21
N ILE A 142 -0.63 -7.91 0.21
CA ILE A 142 -0.97 -7.67 -1.19
C ILE A 142 -1.43 -8.94 -1.85
N TRP A 143 -2.56 -8.89 -2.56
CA TRP A 143 -2.89 -9.85 -3.61
C TRP A 143 -2.79 -9.14 -4.96
N ARG A 144 -2.12 -9.76 -5.92
CA ARG A 144 -1.94 -9.16 -7.24
C ARG A 144 -1.90 -10.15 -8.39
N SER A 145 -2.29 -9.69 -9.56
CA SER A 145 -2.08 -10.32 -10.86
C SER A 145 -1.89 -9.23 -11.91
N ASP A 146 -1.86 -9.60 -13.20
CA ASP A 146 -1.82 -8.61 -14.28
C ASP A 146 -3.14 -7.81 -14.40
N ARG A 147 -4.25 -8.31 -13.84
CA ARG A 147 -5.57 -7.68 -13.89
C ARG A 147 -6.07 -7.17 -12.54
N PHE A 148 -5.42 -7.55 -11.45
CA PHE A 148 -5.92 -7.30 -10.10
C PHE A 148 -4.83 -6.80 -9.18
N PHE A 149 -5.19 -5.87 -8.30
CA PHE A 149 -4.38 -5.48 -7.17
C PHE A 149 -5.27 -5.11 -5.99
N LEU A 150 -5.03 -5.73 -4.85
CA LEU A 150 -5.56 -5.29 -3.57
C LEU A 150 -4.44 -5.29 -2.55
N SER A 151 -4.33 -4.19 -1.79
CA SER A 151 -3.41 -4.13 -0.67
C SER A 151 -4.13 -3.75 0.61
N VAL A 152 -3.62 -4.21 1.75
CA VAL A 152 -4.11 -3.85 3.08
C VAL A 152 -2.96 -3.29 3.92
N ARG A 153 -3.18 -2.11 4.49
CA ARG A 153 -2.25 -1.46 5.41
C ARG A 153 -2.48 -1.98 6.83
N CYS A 154 -1.48 -2.61 7.44
CA CYS A 154 -1.57 -3.09 8.82
C CYS A 154 -0.18 -3.28 9.45
N GLY A 155 0.31 -2.29 10.19
CA GLY A 155 1.60 -2.40 10.88
C GLY A 155 2.14 -1.07 11.41
N PRO A 156 3.44 -0.98 11.72
CA PRO A 156 3.98 0.15 12.48
C PRO A 156 3.92 1.46 11.70
N VAL A 157 3.72 2.58 12.38
CA VAL A 157 3.69 3.94 11.76
C VAL A 157 5.07 4.46 11.30
N GLY A 158 6.13 3.65 11.38
CA GLY A 158 7.49 4.01 10.96
C GLY A 158 8.18 5.02 11.88
N GLN A 159 9.42 5.41 11.51
CA GLN A 159 10.28 6.34 12.27
C GLN A 159 10.38 6.00 13.77
N ASN A 160 10.52 4.71 14.11
CA ASN A 160 10.54 4.21 15.49
C ASN A 160 9.34 4.70 16.34
N GLY A 161 8.15 4.78 15.73
CA GLY A 161 6.91 5.19 16.39
C GLY A 161 6.63 6.70 16.34
N ASN A 162 7.42 7.49 15.62
CA ASN A 162 7.14 8.92 15.45
C ASN A 162 6.04 9.20 14.41
N GLY A 163 5.93 8.39 13.35
CA GLY A 163 4.85 8.53 12.37
C GLY A 163 4.85 9.83 11.56
N GLY A 164 6.01 10.37 11.18
CA GLY A 164 6.09 11.68 10.53
C GLY A 164 5.44 11.76 9.15
N HIS A 165 5.39 10.64 8.44
CA HIS A 165 4.74 10.48 7.13
C HIS A 165 3.57 9.49 7.17
N ALA A 166 3.16 9.07 8.37
CA ALA A 166 2.08 8.12 8.56
C ALA A 166 0.74 8.85 8.72
N HIS A 167 -0.31 8.17 8.31
CA HIS A 167 -1.69 8.62 8.42
C HIS A 167 -2.48 7.68 9.33
N ASN A 168 -3.72 8.02 9.64
CA ASN A 168 -4.64 7.15 10.36
C ASN A 168 -5.27 6.12 9.38
N ASP A 169 -4.43 5.33 8.73
CA ASP A 169 -4.76 4.44 7.61
C ASP A 169 -4.71 2.95 7.98
N GLN A 170 -4.70 2.61 9.27
CA GLN A 170 -4.63 1.22 9.70
C GLN A 170 -5.88 0.44 9.28
N LEU A 171 -5.67 -0.74 8.72
CA LEU A 171 -6.64 -1.59 8.03
C LEU A 171 -7.25 -0.98 6.75
N ALA A 172 -6.73 0.16 6.26
CA ALA A 172 -7.12 0.70 4.96
C ALA A 172 -6.76 -0.25 3.82
N ILE A 173 -7.53 -0.18 2.73
CA ILE A 173 -7.23 -0.93 1.51
C ILE A 173 -6.99 0.01 0.32
N GLU A 174 -6.19 -0.45 -0.64
CA GLU A 174 -6.23 0.02 -2.03
C GLU A 174 -6.76 -1.11 -2.92
N LEU A 175 -7.52 -0.76 -3.96
CA LEU A 175 -8.12 -1.72 -4.90
C LEU A 175 -8.06 -1.18 -6.33
N ASN A 176 -7.46 -1.97 -7.21
CA ASN A 176 -7.44 -1.76 -8.65
C ASN A 176 -7.86 -3.03 -9.38
N ILE A 177 -8.78 -2.88 -10.34
CA ILE A 177 -9.32 -3.98 -11.15
C ILE A 177 -9.26 -3.55 -12.61
N ASP A 178 -8.61 -4.33 -13.47
CA ASP A 178 -8.45 -4.07 -14.89
C ASP A 178 -7.87 -2.67 -15.21
N GLY A 179 -6.99 -2.17 -14.34
CA GLY A 179 -6.39 -0.84 -14.46
C GLY A 179 -7.28 0.30 -13.95
N GLU A 180 -8.54 0.05 -13.61
CA GLU A 180 -9.41 1.02 -12.96
C GLU A 180 -9.16 1.05 -11.45
N ASP A 181 -8.93 2.25 -10.93
CA ASP A 181 -8.75 2.52 -9.52
C ASP A 181 -10.11 2.63 -8.80
N TRP A 182 -10.50 1.55 -8.10
CA TRP A 182 -11.73 1.50 -7.31
C TRP A 182 -11.56 2.21 -5.98
N ILE A 183 -10.41 1.99 -5.32
CA ILE A 183 -10.00 2.66 -4.10
C ILE A 183 -8.54 3.07 -4.24
N VAL A 184 -8.26 4.33 -3.94
CA VAL A 184 -6.92 4.93 -3.97
C VAL A 184 -6.73 5.75 -2.71
N ASP A 185 -5.55 5.64 -2.10
CA ASP A 185 -5.18 6.54 -1.03
C ASP A 185 -4.90 7.96 -1.60
N PRO A 186 -5.46 9.02 -0.99
CA PRO A 186 -5.41 10.34 -1.59
C PRO A 186 -4.05 11.05 -1.46
N GLY A 187 -3.10 10.55 -0.67
CA GLY A 187 -1.77 11.14 -0.51
C GLY A 187 -1.71 12.27 0.54
N SER A 188 -0.96 13.35 0.30
CA SER A 188 -0.62 14.34 1.36
C SER A 188 -1.10 15.77 1.15
N TYR A 189 -1.45 16.15 -0.08
CA TYR A 189 -1.67 17.53 -0.47
C TYR A 189 -0.50 18.49 -0.21
N LEU A 190 -0.46 19.19 0.93
CA LEU A 190 0.57 20.17 1.29
C LEU A 190 1.07 19.92 2.71
N TYR A 191 2.39 20.03 2.91
CA TYR A 191 2.96 19.79 4.23
C TYR A 191 2.72 20.91 5.24
N THR A 192 3.19 22.12 4.95
CA THR A 192 3.24 23.21 5.94
C THR A 192 2.30 24.39 5.66
N PRO A 193 1.98 24.79 4.41
CA PRO A 193 1.17 25.98 4.18
C PRO A 193 -0.33 25.82 4.48
N SER A 194 -0.82 24.59 4.69
CA SER A 194 -2.23 24.33 4.98
C SER A 194 -2.38 23.14 5.92
N THR A 195 -2.26 23.39 7.22
CA THR A 195 -2.31 22.38 8.28
C THR A 195 -3.63 21.62 8.29
N ASP A 196 -4.74 22.33 8.13
CA ASP A 196 -6.08 21.72 8.19
C ASP A 196 -6.31 20.77 7.01
N LYS A 197 -5.85 21.15 5.81
CA LYS A 197 -5.92 20.27 4.64
C LYS A 197 -4.99 19.07 4.82
N ARG A 198 -3.78 19.27 5.36
CA ARG A 198 -2.89 18.14 5.63
C ARG A 198 -3.51 17.15 6.61
N ASP A 199 -4.08 17.62 7.70
CA ASP A 199 -4.70 16.75 8.68
C ASP A 199 -5.98 16.10 8.14
N ALA A 200 -6.69 16.75 7.20
CA ALA A 200 -7.77 16.12 6.45
C ALA A 200 -7.28 14.91 5.62
N TYR A 201 -6.10 14.99 4.99
CA TYR A 201 -5.51 13.85 4.25
C TYR A 201 -4.94 12.77 5.18
N ARG A 202 -4.51 13.12 6.40
CA ARG A 202 -4.00 12.16 7.41
C ARG A 202 -5.10 11.47 8.21
N SER A 203 -6.32 11.99 8.14
CA SER A 203 -7.47 11.52 8.89
C SER A 203 -7.92 10.15 8.41
N VAL A 204 -8.41 9.30 9.31
CA VAL A 204 -9.04 8.02 8.95
C VAL A 204 -10.18 8.20 7.93
N HIS A 205 -10.79 9.39 7.89
CA HIS A 205 -11.87 9.71 6.96
C HIS A 205 -11.41 9.86 5.50
N ALA A 206 -10.11 10.10 5.26
CA ALA A 206 -9.52 10.11 3.92
C ALA A 206 -9.28 8.72 3.35
N HIS A 207 -9.27 7.69 4.20
CA HIS A 207 -8.87 6.34 3.84
C HIS A 207 -10.05 5.38 3.81
N ALA A 208 -9.91 4.33 3.02
CA ALA A 208 -10.80 3.18 2.98
C ALA A 208 -10.57 2.24 4.17
N ALA A 209 -10.54 2.80 5.38
CA ALA A 209 -10.30 2.15 6.66
C ALA A 209 -11.62 2.00 7.45
N PRO A 210 -11.69 1.13 8.46
CA PRO A 210 -12.85 1.06 9.34
C PRO A 210 -12.88 2.27 10.28
N LYS A 211 -14.06 2.90 10.40
CA LYS A 211 -14.27 4.20 11.08
C LYS A 211 -15.20 4.04 12.27
N LEU A 212 -14.92 4.73 13.40
CA LEU A 212 -15.83 4.81 14.55
C LEU A 212 -16.43 6.21 14.68
N GLY A 213 -17.55 6.44 13.99
CA GLY A 213 -18.16 7.77 13.91
C GLY A 213 -17.16 8.79 13.39
N ASN A 214 -17.01 9.92 14.09
CA ASN A 214 -16.08 11.00 13.71
C ASN A 214 -14.77 10.97 14.51
N LYS A 215 -14.40 9.83 15.09
CA LYS A 215 -13.18 9.72 15.91
C LYS A 215 -11.98 9.33 15.05
N GLU A 216 -10.82 9.83 15.42
CA GLU A 216 -9.53 9.36 14.91
C GLU A 216 -8.98 8.21 15.77
N PRO A 217 -8.32 7.20 15.17
CA PRO A 217 -7.65 6.13 15.92
C PRO A 217 -6.34 6.60 16.58
N SER A 218 -5.71 7.65 16.05
CA SER A 218 -4.56 8.31 16.68
C SER A 218 -4.66 9.83 16.56
N ARG A 219 -4.01 10.53 17.50
CA ARG A 219 -4.06 12.00 17.59
C ARG A 219 -3.32 12.68 16.43
N LEU A 220 -3.98 13.62 15.76
CA LEU A 220 -3.39 14.47 14.72
C LEU A 220 -2.82 15.79 15.25
N ASP A 221 -3.20 16.20 16.48
CA ASP A 221 -2.84 17.48 17.11
C ASP A 221 -1.47 17.49 17.81
N LEU A 222 -0.59 16.54 17.48
CA LEU A 222 0.76 16.42 18.06
C LEU A 222 1.84 17.11 17.22
N GLY A 223 1.44 17.84 16.19
CA GLY A 223 2.29 18.46 15.17
C GLY A 223 2.19 17.71 13.84
N LEU A 224 2.57 18.40 12.76
CA LEU A 224 2.38 17.91 11.41
C LEU A 224 3.16 16.60 11.18
N PHE A 225 4.42 16.53 11.59
CA PHE A 225 5.24 15.34 11.37
C PHE A 225 5.28 14.40 12.58
N ARG A 226 4.12 14.21 13.22
CA ARG A 226 3.98 13.26 14.33
C ARG A 226 2.61 12.57 14.31
N LEU A 227 2.64 11.24 14.30
CA LEU A 227 1.49 10.37 14.53
C LEU A 227 1.93 9.25 15.47
N GLN A 228 1.29 9.16 16.63
CA GLN A 228 1.57 8.06 17.56
C GLN A 228 0.98 6.76 17.02
N ASP A 229 1.66 5.65 17.28
CA ASP A 229 1.11 4.31 17.01
C ASP A 229 0.10 3.89 18.11
N ASN A 230 -0.96 4.68 18.29
CA ASN A 230 -1.99 4.34 19.27
C ASN A 230 -2.87 3.19 18.77
N ALA A 231 -3.02 3.08 17.45
CA ALA A 231 -3.73 2.00 16.80
C ALA A 231 -3.08 0.63 17.07
N ARG A 232 -1.75 0.53 17.10
CA ARG A 232 -1.02 -0.73 17.36
C ARG A 232 -1.53 -1.88 16.47
N ALA A 233 -1.65 -1.59 15.18
CA ALA A 233 -2.24 -2.52 14.23
C ALA A 233 -1.39 -3.77 14.05
N ARG A 234 -2.05 -4.92 13.94
CA ARG A 234 -1.42 -6.23 13.81
C ARG A 234 -2.18 -7.07 12.80
N CYS A 235 -1.44 -7.71 11.90
CA CYS A 235 -1.95 -8.80 11.09
C CYS A 235 -2.04 -10.06 11.96
N LEU A 236 -3.20 -10.72 11.95
CA LEU A 236 -3.46 -11.97 12.64
C LEU A 236 -3.29 -13.17 11.71
N SER A 237 -3.68 -13.01 10.44
CA SER A 237 -3.53 -14.04 9.40
C SER A 237 -3.44 -13.39 8.03
N PHE A 238 -2.61 -13.97 7.16
CA PHE A 238 -2.55 -13.62 5.74
C PHE A 238 -2.23 -14.85 4.89
N THR A 239 -3.17 -15.22 4.01
CA THR A 239 -3.13 -16.38 3.12
C THR A 239 -3.32 -15.98 1.66
N GLU A 240 -3.43 -16.96 0.77
CA GLU A 240 -3.67 -16.76 -0.67
C GLU A 240 -5.00 -16.05 -1.00
N ASP A 241 -5.95 -16.07 -0.06
CA ASP A 241 -7.30 -15.57 -0.26
C ASP A 241 -7.86 -14.77 0.94
N THR A 242 -7.17 -14.75 2.08
CA THR A 242 -7.71 -14.19 3.32
C THR A 242 -6.70 -13.32 4.06
N PHE A 243 -7.14 -12.15 4.52
CA PHE A 243 -6.44 -11.32 5.49
C PHE A 243 -7.33 -11.14 6.71
N GLU A 244 -6.77 -11.21 7.90
CA GLU A 244 -7.42 -10.79 9.14
C GLU A 244 -6.46 -9.91 9.94
N GLY A 245 -6.90 -8.69 10.28
CA GLY A 245 -6.12 -7.72 11.03
C GLY A 245 -6.93 -7.06 12.12
N VAL A 246 -6.22 -6.48 13.10
CA VAL A 246 -6.82 -5.81 14.25
C VAL A 246 -6.03 -4.55 14.60
N HIS A 247 -6.73 -3.52 15.08
CA HIS A 247 -6.10 -2.39 15.76
C HIS A 247 -6.97 -1.93 16.96
N GLU A 248 -6.39 -1.16 17.88
CA GLU A 248 -6.98 -0.82 19.19
C GLU A 248 -7.17 0.70 19.37
N GLY A 249 -7.16 1.45 18.27
CA GLY A 249 -7.09 2.92 18.26
C GLY A 249 -8.29 3.61 18.89
N TYR A 250 -9.42 2.91 19.03
CA TYR A 250 -10.66 3.45 19.58
C TYR A 250 -10.91 3.07 21.05
N GLY A 251 -9.93 2.45 21.72
CA GLY A 251 -10.07 1.97 23.11
C GLY A 251 -10.67 0.57 23.24
N GLU A 252 -11.01 -0.06 22.11
CA GLU A 252 -11.34 -1.48 22.00
C GLU A 252 -10.75 -2.06 20.69
N PRO A 253 -10.56 -3.39 20.58
CA PRO A 253 -10.13 -4.02 19.34
C PRO A 253 -11.17 -3.89 18.21
N LEU A 254 -10.74 -3.34 17.08
CA LEU A 254 -11.46 -3.26 15.81
C LEU A 254 -10.76 -4.18 14.81
N TYR A 255 -11.53 -5.10 14.24
CA TYR A 255 -11.08 -6.11 13.30
C TYR A 255 -11.52 -5.77 11.89
N ARG A 256 -10.69 -6.14 10.93
CA ARG A 256 -11.04 -6.24 9.51
C ARG A 256 -10.64 -7.60 8.99
N ARG A 257 -11.56 -8.25 8.27
CA ARG A 257 -11.27 -9.41 7.45
C ARG A 257 -11.52 -9.07 5.98
N VAL A 258 -10.60 -9.50 5.13
CA VAL A 258 -10.75 -9.50 3.67
C VAL A 258 -10.73 -10.94 3.21
N GLU A 259 -11.74 -11.39 2.47
CA GLU A 259 -11.83 -12.73 1.89
C GLU A 259 -12.02 -12.60 0.36
N ILE A 260 -11.21 -13.30 -0.42
CA ILE A 260 -11.32 -13.39 -1.89
C ILE A 260 -11.80 -14.81 -2.22
N THR A 261 -13.10 -14.97 -2.40
CA THR A 261 -13.70 -16.29 -2.56
C THR A 261 -14.92 -16.23 -3.47
N ASP A 262 -15.20 -17.35 -4.14
CA ASP A 262 -16.37 -17.50 -5.04
C ASP A 262 -16.52 -16.39 -6.10
N GLY A 263 -15.40 -15.82 -6.55
CA GLY A 263 -15.39 -14.73 -7.55
C GLY A 263 -15.81 -13.37 -6.99
N GLN A 264 -15.74 -13.18 -5.67
CA GLN A 264 -16.06 -11.93 -4.98
C GLN A 264 -14.97 -11.56 -3.98
N ILE A 265 -14.99 -10.30 -3.53
CA ILE A 265 -14.16 -9.82 -2.42
C ILE A 265 -15.11 -9.42 -1.30
N ARG A 266 -14.96 -9.99 -0.11
CA ARG A 266 -15.74 -9.65 1.08
C ARG A 266 -14.88 -8.86 2.05
N ILE A 267 -15.34 -7.68 2.43
CA ILE A 267 -14.71 -6.81 3.44
C ILE A 267 -15.63 -6.78 4.66
N ILE A 268 -15.15 -7.34 5.76
CA ILE A 268 -15.93 -7.55 6.98
C ILE A 268 -15.23 -6.82 8.11
N ASP A 269 -15.92 -5.91 8.79
CA ASP A 269 -15.40 -5.21 9.97
C ASP A 269 -16.19 -5.59 11.21
N GLY A 270 -15.53 -5.58 12.37
CA GLY A 270 -16.21 -5.93 13.61
C GLY A 270 -15.44 -5.66 14.90
N VAL A 271 -16.12 -5.86 16.01
CA VAL A 271 -15.65 -5.53 17.37
C VAL A 271 -15.94 -6.64 18.35
N THR A 272 -15.36 -6.58 19.55
CA THR A 272 -15.60 -7.58 20.61
C THR A 272 -16.77 -7.23 21.52
N SER A 273 -17.13 -5.94 21.64
CA SER A 273 -18.05 -5.46 22.67
C SER A 273 -19.54 -5.61 22.35
N HIS A 274 -19.91 -5.73 21.08
CA HIS A 274 -21.31 -5.73 20.65
C HIS A 274 -21.58 -6.77 19.57
N GLN A 275 -22.56 -7.63 19.84
CA GLN A 275 -23.07 -8.58 18.86
C GLN A 275 -24.01 -7.88 17.88
N ALA A 276 -23.66 -7.93 16.59
CA ALA A 276 -24.50 -7.49 15.49
C ALA A 276 -24.67 -8.62 14.45
N THR A 277 -25.56 -8.40 13.49
CA THR A 277 -25.67 -9.23 12.29
C THR A 277 -25.76 -8.27 11.13
N PRO A 278 -24.64 -8.01 10.42
CA PRO A 278 -24.64 -7.03 9.36
C PRO A 278 -25.58 -7.48 8.24
N GLN A 279 -26.23 -6.52 7.61
CA GLN A 279 -26.84 -6.75 6.30
C GLN A 279 -25.76 -6.48 5.25
N PRO A 280 -25.35 -7.49 4.45
CA PRO A 280 -24.30 -7.30 3.46
C PRO A 280 -24.73 -6.28 2.41
N VAL A 281 -23.83 -5.38 2.04
CA VAL A 281 -24.03 -4.43 0.93
C VAL A 281 -23.16 -4.86 -0.24
N THR A 282 -23.77 -5.12 -1.39
CA THR A 282 -23.04 -5.48 -2.61
C THR A 282 -22.80 -4.25 -3.48
N VAL A 283 -21.57 -4.12 -3.98
CA VAL A 283 -21.18 -3.12 -4.98
C VAL A 283 -20.54 -3.81 -6.18
N ALA A 284 -20.72 -3.23 -7.37
CA ALA A 284 -20.23 -3.77 -8.64
C ALA A 284 -19.48 -2.72 -9.48
N SER A 285 -19.21 -1.53 -8.93
CA SER A 285 -18.39 -0.51 -9.60
C SER A 285 -17.57 0.33 -8.61
N ALA A 286 -16.52 0.97 -9.12
CA ALA A 286 -15.71 1.93 -8.39
C ALA A 286 -16.55 3.08 -7.80
N ALA A 287 -17.53 3.59 -8.56
CA ALA A 287 -18.38 4.70 -8.14
C ALA A 287 -19.27 4.33 -6.94
N GLU A 288 -19.92 3.17 -7.00
CA GLU A 288 -20.75 2.65 -5.90
C GLU A 288 -19.93 2.44 -4.61
N LEU A 289 -18.71 1.93 -4.75
CA LEU A 289 -17.82 1.70 -3.59
C LEU A 289 -17.35 3.01 -2.97
N LYS A 290 -16.98 4.00 -3.78
CA LYS A 290 -16.59 5.35 -3.30
C LYS A 290 -17.75 6.05 -2.59
N GLU A 291 -18.96 5.95 -3.12
CA GLU A 291 -20.18 6.49 -2.49
C GLU A 291 -20.46 5.79 -1.15
N LEU A 292 -20.44 4.46 -1.13
CA LEU A 292 -20.72 3.65 0.07
C LEU A 292 -19.77 3.99 1.24
N TRP A 293 -18.48 4.22 0.96
CA TRP A 293 -17.47 4.50 1.99
C TRP A 293 -17.16 5.98 2.21
N SER A 294 -17.88 6.86 1.50
CA SER A 294 -17.74 8.32 1.55
C SER A 294 -16.28 8.76 1.40
N LEU A 295 -15.64 8.30 0.32
CA LEU A 295 -14.24 8.60 -0.01
C LEU A 295 -14.16 9.90 -0.83
N ASP A 296 -14.38 11.03 -0.17
CA ASP A 296 -14.56 12.34 -0.82
C ASP A 296 -13.26 13.16 -0.98
N VAL A 297 -12.15 12.71 -0.39
CA VAL A 297 -10.88 13.43 -0.46
C VAL A 297 -10.27 13.20 -1.83
N ALA A 298 -10.09 14.28 -2.59
CA ALA A 298 -9.50 14.24 -3.92
C ALA A 298 -8.06 13.70 -3.87
N PHE A 299 -7.69 12.90 -4.86
CA PHE A 299 -6.32 12.44 -4.99
C PHE A 299 -5.37 13.63 -5.15
N SER A 300 -4.24 13.60 -4.44
CA SER A 300 -3.21 14.60 -4.55
C SER A 300 -1.83 13.96 -4.71
N PRO A 301 -1.09 14.31 -5.78
CA PRO A 301 0.30 13.90 -5.94
C PRO A 301 1.26 14.71 -5.05
N GLY A 302 0.74 15.45 -4.08
CA GLY A 302 1.46 16.42 -3.26
C GLY A 302 1.52 17.82 -3.89
N TYR A 303 2.37 18.67 -3.32
CA TYR A 303 2.67 20.03 -3.83
C TYR A 303 1.45 20.95 -4.03
N GLY A 304 0.31 20.66 -3.37
CA GLY A 304 -0.90 21.47 -3.43
C GLY A 304 -1.73 21.31 -4.69
N THR A 305 -1.43 20.31 -5.51
CA THR A 305 -2.22 19.94 -6.68
C THR A 305 -3.21 18.83 -6.34
N VAL A 306 -4.33 18.78 -7.05
CA VAL A 306 -5.31 17.70 -6.99
C VAL A 306 -5.56 17.20 -8.42
N GLU A 307 -5.80 15.90 -8.56
CA GLU A 307 -6.27 15.31 -9.82
C GLU A 307 -7.79 15.14 -9.73
N ASP A 308 -8.48 15.44 -10.84
CA ASP A 308 -9.92 15.22 -11.00
C ASP A 308 -10.22 13.77 -11.45
#